data_AF-A0A2W2B0F6-F1
#
_entry.id   AF-A0A2W2B0F6-F1
#
_cell.length_a   1.000
_cell.length_b   1.000
_cell.length_c   1.000
_cell.angle_alpha   90.00
_cell.angle_beta   90.00
_cell.angle_gamma   90.00
#
_symmetry.space_group_name_H-M   'P 1'
#
loop_
_entity.id
_entity.type
_entity.pdbx_description
1 polymer ?
#
loop_
_entity_poly.entity_id
_entity_poly.type
_entity_poly.pdbx_seq_one_letter_code
_entity_poly.pdbx_strand_id
1 'polypeptide(L)'
;MKQLAPALLGLLLAAAPAAADGTLVPAAQALAELRAALGKQIDVRFSEAFVKDHLAKADFDGVTVYGVSAESLCLYGQDKGLEAGDPKLAALASPDGGGDVCVPLADVSVRVAPHEPVEGASPVPFYSTDRAACNWVWRQGSDLGLWTETCKFDTGLWGVTYNERDNLFALRVDDGEPYTVLQEFREPGGPPALLDTLKQQGLVLDDPQCQMAQVNDQPAPAGWTAWQVVPTGRMKEDFDRQVQEEIPDPPCGRLGYAVDSVGFFMVKDGAPDRILYANLGQDGTMIDLASIRFK
;
A
#
# COMPACT_ATOMS: atom_id res chain seq x y z
N MET A 1 -63.01 -25.67 -29.12
CA MET A 1 -62.58 -24.63 -28.16
C MET A 1 -61.90 -25.30 -26.99
N LYS A 2 -60.56 -25.34 -26.96
CA LYS A 2 -59.77 -25.77 -25.81
C LYS A 2 -58.70 -24.70 -25.57
N GLN A 3 -58.84 -24.01 -24.44
CA GLN A 3 -57.93 -22.96 -23.97
C GLN A 3 -56.59 -23.57 -23.57
N LEU A 4 -55.50 -22.96 -24.04
CA LEU A 4 -54.13 -23.18 -23.55
C LEU A 4 -53.84 -22.13 -22.48
N ALA A 5 -53.45 -22.59 -21.29
CA ALA A 5 -53.03 -21.75 -20.17
C ALA A 5 -51.58 -21.23 -20.38
N PRO A 6 -51.23 -20.05 -19.83
CA PRO A 6 -49.87 -19.53 -19.91
C PRO A 6 -48.99 -20.11 -18.80
N ALA A 7 -47.79 -20.54 -19.16
CA ALA A 7 -46.75 -20.93 -18.22
C ALA A 7 -46.10 -19.68 -17.60
N LEU A 8 -46.15 -19.55 -16.28
CA LEU A 8 -45.35 -18.58 -15.53
C LEU A 8 -43.89 -19.01 -15.55
N LEU A 9 -43.02 -18.16 -16.10
CA LEU A 9 -41.57 -18.25 -15.95
C LEU A 9 -41.21 -17.63 -14.59
N GLY A 10 -40.86 -18.46 -13.61
CA GLY A 10 -40.29 -17.98 -12.34
C GLY A 10 -38.84 -17.61 -12.52
N LEU A 11 -38.50 -16.32 -12.36
CA LEU A 11 -37.12 -15.89 -12.17
C LEU A 11 -36.62 -16.44 -10.82
N LEU A 12 -35.72 -17.43 -10.86
CA LEU A 12 -34.88 -17.77 -9.73
C LEU A 12 -33.81 -16.68 -9.60
N LEU A 13 -33.99 -15.77 -8.64
CA LEU A 13 -32.90 -14.96 -8.12
C LEU A 13 -31.91 -15.92 -7.44
N ALA A 14 -30.77 -16.16 -8.08
CA ALA A 14 -29.64 -16.78 -7.40
C ALA A 14 -29.16 -15.82 -6.31
N ALA A 15 -29.39 -16.18 -5.05
CA ALA A 15 -28.76 -15.51 -3.92
C ALA A 15 -27.24 -15.63 -4.08
N ALA A 16 -26.54 -14.50 -4.00
CA ALA A 16 -25.09 -14.51 -3.93
C ALA A 16 -24.65 -15.39 -2.74
N PRO A 17 -23.60 -16.21 -2.89
CA PRO A 17 -23.10 -17.01 -1.77
C PRO A 17 -22.73 -16.07 -0.63
N ALA A 18 -23.24 -16.38 0.58
CA ALA A 18 -22.76 -15.75 1.79
C ALA A 18 -21.24 -15.91 1.84
N ALA A 19 -20.50 -14.81 1.92
CA ALA A 19 -19.05 -14.83 2.06
C ALA A 19 -18.70 -15.76 3.24
N ALA A 20 -17.77 -16.68 3.04
CA ALA A 20 -17.25 -17.51 4.13
C ALA A 20 -16.80 -16.57 5.26
N ASP A 21 -17.29 -16.81 6.49
CA ASP A 21 -17.02 -15.93 7.63
C ASP A 21 -15.50 -15.79 7.84
N GLY A 22 -14.97 -14.63 7.47
CA GLY A 22 -13.58 -14.27 7.69
C GLY A 22 -13.26 -14.17 9.18
N THR A 23 -11.96 -14.21 9.52
CA THR A 23 -11.53 -13.99 10.90
C THR A 23 -11.64 -12.49 11.23
N LEU A 24 -12.24 -12.17 12.38
CA LEU A 24 -12.28 -10.80 12.89
C LEU A 24 -11.01 -10.51 13.71
N VAL A 25 -10.23 -9.53 13.28
CA VAL A 25 -9.06 -9.03 14.00
C VAL A 25 -9.41 -7.65 14.56
N PRO A 26 -9.36 -7.42 15.88
CA PRO A 26 -9.58 -6.09 16.44
C PRO A 26 -8.63 -5.07 15.81
N ALA A 27 -9.13 -3.90 15.40
CA ALA A 27 -8.32 -2.91 14.70
C ALA A 27 -7.09 -2.46 15.53
N ALA A 28 -7.24 -2.36 16.85
CA ALA A 28 -6.14 -2.06 17.77
C ALA A 28 -4.99 -3.07 17.72
N GLN A 29 -5.23 -4.32 17.29
CA GLN A 29 -4.22 -5.37 17.16
C GLN A 29 -3.57 -5.40 15.76
N ALA A 30 -4.13 -4.67 14.79
CA ALA A 30 -3.69 -4.63 13.39
C ALA A 30 -3.13 -3.26 12.99
N LEU A 31 -2.63 -2.46 13.94
CA LEU A 31 -2.21 -1.08 13.69
C LEU A 31 -1.05 -0.96 12.69
N ALA A 32 -0.13 -1.93 12.64
CA ALA A 32 0.97 -1.89 11.69
C ALA A 32 0.47 -2.11 10.26
N GLU A 33 -0.41 -3.10 10.09
CA GLU A 33 -1.03 -3.47 8.83
C GLU A 33 -2.02 -2.39 8.35
N LEU A 34 -2.78 -1.78 9.27
CA LEU A 34 -3.68 -0.67 8.95
C LEU A 34 -2.92 0.56 8.45
N ARG A 35 -1.72 0.84 8.98
CA ARG A 35 -0.85 1.91 8.44
C ARG A 35 -0.35 1.57 7.03
N ALA A 36 -0.01 0.31 6.78
CA ALA A 36 0.34 -0.14 5.44
C ALA A 36 -0.87 -0.13 4.47
N ALA A 37 -2.09 -0.15 5.01
CA ALA A 37 -3.34 -0.06 4.25
C ALA A 37 -3.80 1.37 3.93
N LEU A 38 -3.04 2.42 4.25
CA LEU A 38 -3.42 3.80 3.92
C LEU A 38 -3.65 3.95 2.40
N GLY A 39 -4.79 4.52 2.03
CA GLY A 39 -5.24 4.63 0.63
C GLY A 39 -5.74 3.32 0.01
N LYS A 40 -5.78 2.22 0.77
CA LYS A 40 -6.22 0.89 0.32
C LYS A 40 -7.58 0.53 0.93
N GLN A 41 -8.27 -0.38 0.26
CA GLN A 41 -9.56 -0.91 0.67
C GLN A 41 -9.42 -2.06 1.66
N ILE A 42 -10.24 -2.06 2.70
CA ILE A 42 -10.37 -3.14 3.69
C ILE A 42 -11.84 -3.51 3.89
N ASP A 43 -12.06 -4.69 4.48
CA ASP A 43 -13.38 -5.12 4.93
C ASP A 43 -13.42 -4.98 6.46
N VAL A 44 -14.47 -4.33 6.98
CA VAL A 44 -14.59 -4.03 8.42
C VAL A 44 -15.94 -4.44 8.98
N ARG A 45 -15.92 -4.86 10.24
CA ARG A 45 -17.11 -5.04 11.08
C ARG A 45 -17.08 -4.09 12.26
N PHE A 46 -18.17 -3.37 12.46
CA PHE A 46 -18.38 -2.50 13.60
C PHE A 46 -18.99 -3.24 14.80
N SER A 47 -18.72 -2.76 16.01
CA SER A 47 -19.33 -3.29 17.24
C SER A 47 -20.84 -3.09 17.23
N GLU A 48 -21.60 -4.01 17.84
CA GLU A 48 -23.07 -3.91 17.90
C GLU A 48 -23.53 -2.62 18.61
N ALA A 49 -22.76 -2.15 19.59
CA ALA A 49 -23.02 -0.89 20.28
C ALA A 49 -22.88 0.30 19.32
N PHE A 50 -21.79 0.35 18.56
CA PHE A 50 -21.57 1.39 17.57
C PHE A 50 -22.66 1.38 16.48
N VAL A 51 -23.01 0.20 15.97
CA VAL A 51 -24.05 0.04 14.93
C VAL A 51 -25.38 0.59 15.41
N LYS A 52 -25.83 0.21 16.61
CA LYS A 52 -27.11 0.63 17.15
C LYS A 52 -27.30 2.14 17.13
N ASP A 53 -26.23 2.89 17.41
CA ASP A 53 -26.30 4.33 17.56
C ASP A 53 -25.97 5.07 16.26
N HIS A 54 -25.14 4.47 15.38
CA HIS A 54 -24.55 5.18 14.25
C HIS A 54 -24.87 4.60 12.86
N LEU A 55 -25.08 3.28 12.72
CA LEU A 55 -25.08 2.62 11.40
C LEU A 55 -26.33 1.77 11.14
N ALA A 56 -26.62 1.52 9.86
CA ALA A 56 -27.72 0.64 9.45
C ALA A 56 -27.38 -0.86 9.52
N LYS A 57 -26.09 -1.20 9.53
CA LYS A 57 -25.56 -2.57 9.53
C LYS A 57 -24.18 -2.60 10.18
N ALA A 58 -23.70 -3.79 10.54
CA ALA A 58 -22.37 -3.98 11.13
C ALA A 58 -21.24 -4.12 10.10
N ASP A 59 -21.54 -4.64 8.92
CA ASP A 59 -20.54 -5.13 7.98
C ASP A 59 -20.42 -4.23 6.74
N PHE A 60 -19.21 -3.76 6.44
CA PHE A 60 -18.89 -2.91 5.29
C PHE A 60 -17.67 -3.47 4.56
N ASP A 61 -17.83 -3.76 3.26
CA ASP A 61 -16.77 -4.27 2.40
C ASP A 61 -16.16 -3.14 1.56
N GLY A 62 -14.86 -3.23 1.32
CA GLY A 62 -14.12 -2.32 0.44
C GLY A 62 -14.22 -0.84 0.86
N VAL A 63 -14.09 -0.54 2.15
CA VAL A 63 -13.94 0.83 2.64
C VAL A 63 -12.47 1.22 2.61
N THR A 64 -12.16 2.46 2.25
CA THR A 64 -10.77 2.91 2.12
C THR A 64 -10.24 3.41 3.47
N VAL A 65 -9.05 2.98 3.87
CA VAL A 65 -8.37 3.53 5.05
C VAL A 65 -7.77 4.87 4.69
N TYR A 66 -8.21 5.94 5.35
CA TYR A 66 -7.74 7.30 5.10
C TYR A 66 -6.77 7.79 6.17
N GLY A 67 -6.93 7.32 7.41
CA GLY A 67 -6.08 7.72 8.53
C GLY A 67 -6.05 6.67 9.63
N VAL A 68 -4.93 6.59 10.35
CA VAL A 68 -4.75 5.66 11.47
C VAL A 68 -4.03 6.38 12.60
N SER A 69 -4.63 6.42 13.78
CA SER A 69 -4.02 6.95 15.00
C SER A 69 -3.87 5.86 16.06
N ALA A 70 -3.41 6.23 17.26
CA ALA A 70 -3.37 5.31 18.39
C ALA A 70 -4.77 4.95 18.93
N GLU A 71 -5.79 5.75 18.62
CA GLU A 71 -7.13 5.64 19.21
C GLU A 71 -8.25 5.47 18.18
N SER A 72 -8.00 5.87 16.93
CA SER A 72 -9.01 5.92 15.87
C SER A 72 -8.52 5.36 14.54
N LEU A 73 -9.48 4.90 13.74
CA LEU A 73 -9.34 4.52 12.34
C LEU A 73 -10.27 5.41 11.51
N CYS A 74 -9.74 6.15 10.54
CA CYS A 74 -10.52 6.98 9.64
C CYS A 74 -10.79 6.24 8.33
N LEU A 75 -12.07 6.10 8.00
CA LEU A 75 -12.55 5.29 6.89
C LEU A 75 -13.35 6.15 5.92
N TYR A 76 -13.07 5.97 4.65
CA TYR A 76 -13.85 6.54 3.56
C TYR A 76 -14.73 5.45 2.95
N GLY A 77 -16.05 5.63 3.04
CA GLY A 77 -17.03 4.67 2.55
C GLY A 77 -18.20 5.35 1.84
N GLN A 78 -17.90 6.31 0.95
CA GLN A 78 -18.93 6.98 0.15
C GLN A 78 -19.85 5.95 -0.54
N ASP A 79 -21.15 6.20 -0.49
CA ASP A 79 -22.23 5.36 -1.02
C ASP A 79 -22.36 3.99 -0.35
N LYS A 80 -21.66 3.78 0.77
CA LYS A 80 -21.75 2.55 1.57
C LYS A 80 -22.52 2.76 2.88
N GLY A 81 -22.94 3.98 3.22
CA GLY A 81 -23.57 4.31 4.49
C GLY A 81 -22.56 4.72 5.58
N LEU A 82 -21.38 5.21 5.18
CA LEU A 82 -20.30 5.71 6.04
C LEU A 82 -19.91 7.14 5.62
N GLU A 83 -20.91 8.00 5.41
CA GLU A 83 -20.70 9.37 4.98
C GLU A 83 -20.60 10.31 6.18
N ALA A 84 -19.55 11.13 6.25
CA ALA A 84 -19.42 12.14 7.31
C ALA A 84 -20.57 13.16 7.34
N GLY A 85 -21.30 13.31 6.22
CA GLY A 85 -22.49 14.15 6.13
C GLY A 85 -23.76 13.56 6.77
N ASP A 86 -23.78 12.27 7.14
CA ASP A 86 -24.89 11.69 7.88
C ASP A 86 -24.97 12.32 9.28
N PRO A 87 -26.12 12.87 9.71
CA PRO A 87 -26.29 13.42 11.05
C PRO A 87 -25.90 12.47 12.19
N LYS A 88 -26.00 11.15 11.99
CA LYS A 88 -25.57 10.14 12.97
C LYS A 88 -24.06 9.95 13.06
N LEU A 89 -23.33 10.37 12.04
CA LEU A 89 -21.87 10.25 11.92
C LEU A 89 -21.16 11.60 12.00
N ALA A 90 -21.89 12.72 12.01
CA ALA A 90 -21.31 14.06 12.01
C ALA A 90 -20.31 14.32 13.15
N ALA A 91 -20.52 13.71 14.32
CA ALA A 91 -19.60 13.80 15.46
C ALA A 91 -18.28 13.03 15.27
N LEU A 92 -18.24 12.14 14.28
CA LEU A 92 -17.11 11.28 13.92
C LEU A 92 -16.43 11.75 12.63
N ALA A 93 -16.87 12.87 12.04
CA ALA A 93 -16.24 13.41 10.84
C ALA A 93 -14.77 13.73 11.10
N SER A 94 -13.92 13.42 10.12
CA SER A 94 -12.50 13.73 10.18
C SER A 94 -12.25 15.23 10.35
N PRO A 95 -11.32 15.63 11.24
CA PRO A 95 -11.01 17.04 11.47
C PRO A 95 -10.35 17.71 10.24
N ASP A 96 -9.72 16.93 9.37
CA ASP A 96 -9.00 17.41 8.19
C ASP A 96 -9.94 17.71 7.01
N GLY A 97 -11.23 17.39 7.14
CA GLY A 97 -12.19 17.38 6.04
C GLY A 97 -11.97 16.18 5.10
N GLY A 98 -12.86 15.97 4.12
CA GLY A 98 -12.69 14.90 3.12
C GLY A 98 -13.79 13.83 3.07
N GLY A 99 -14.79 13.90 3.96
CA GLY A 99 -15.96 13.02 3.92
C GLY A 99 -15.77 11.67 4.61
N ASP A 100 -14.60 11.42 5.18
CA ASP A 100 -14.24 10.24 5.98
C ASP A 100 -14.71 10.36 7.44
N VAL A 101 -14.92 9.19 8.05
CA VAL A 101 -15.36 9.05 9.46
C VAL A 101 -14.28 8.37 10.29
N CYS A 102 -13.87 9.02 11.36
CA CYS A 102 -12.88 8.54 12.32
C CYS A 102 -13.57 7.87 13.50
N VAL A 103 -13.45 6.55 13.54
CA VAL A 103 -14.14 5.68 14.50
C VAL A 103 -13.16 5.15 15.55
N PRO A 104 -13.57 4.99 16.81
CA PRO A 104 -12.70 4.41 17.84
C PRO A 104 -12.24 3.01 17.46
N LEU A 105 -10.96 2.69 17.67
CA LEU A 105 -10.40 1.36 17.35
C LEU A 105 -11.09 0.22 18.12
N ALA A 106 -11.66 0.51 19.29
CA ALA A 106 -12.41 -0.45 20.09
C ALA A 106 -13.73 -0.88 19.42
N ASP A 107 -14.25 -0.07 18.50
CA ASP A 107 -15.52 -0.29 17.81
C ASP A 107 -15.37 -0.92 16.43
N VAL A 108 -14.14 -1.22 16.00
CA VAL A 108 -13.87 -1.78 14.67
C VAL A 108 -13.02 -3.03 14.75
N SER A 109 -13.42 -4.04 13.98
CA SER A 109 -12.60 -5.19 13.63
C SER A 109 -12.41 -5.26 12.12
N VAL A 110 -11.21 -5.61 11.69
CA VAL A 110 -10.90 -5.93 10.30
C VAL A 110 -11.34 -7.37 10.03
N ARG A 111 -12.01 -7.58 8.90
CA ARG A 111 -12.31 -8.93 8.40
C ARG A 111 -11.15 -9.42 7.54
N VAL A 112 -10.53 -10.51 7.97
CA VAL A 112 -9.46 -11.18 7.23
C VAL A 112 -10.06 -12.40 6.53
N ALA A 113 -10.05 -12.36 5.20
CA ALA A 113 -10.50 -13.49 4.40
C ALA A 113 -9.59 -14.70 4.63
N PRO A 114 -10.15 -15.93 4.66
CA PRO A 114 -9.34 -17.13 4.71
C PRO A 114 -8.46 -17.20 3.46
N HIS A 115 -7.20 -17.57 3.65
CA HIS A 115 -6.26 -17.80 2.55
C HIS A 115 -5.42 -19.04 2.87
N GLU A 116 -5.13 -19.83 1.83
CA GLU A 116 -4.22 -20.98 1.98
C GLU A 116 -2.80 -20.48 2.26
N PRO A 117 -2.14 -20.93 3.35
CA PRO A 117 -0.78 -20.52 3.62
C PRO A 117 0.15 -20.91 2.47
N VAL A 118 0.99 -19.97 2.03
CA VAL A 118 2.09 -20.25 1.11
C VAL A 118 3.34 -20.49 1.94
N GLU A 119 4.00 -21.63 1.73
CA GLU A 119 5.20 -21.99 2.50
C GLU A 119 6.29 -20.93 2.35
N GLY A 120 6.85 -20.48 3.48
CA GLY A 120 7.87 -19.43 3.52
C GLY A 120 7.36 -18.00 3.29
N ALA A 121 6.07 -17.83 2.98
CA ALA A 121 5.47 -16.51 2.81
C ALA A 121 5.03 -15.89 4.14
N SER A 122 4.96 -14.56 4.15
CA SER A 122 4.22 -13.81 5.18
C SER A 122 2.72 -14.12 5.10
N PRO A 123 1.93 -13.83 6.15
CA PRO A 123 0.47 -13.78 6.02
C PRO A 123 0.05 -12.86 4.87
N VAL A 124 -1.03 -13.21 4.17
CA VAL A 124 -1.57 -12.39 3.08
C VAL A 124 -2.11 -11.08 3.65
N PRO A 125 -1.82 -9.92 3.04
CA PRO A 125 -2.42 -8.67 3.47
C PRO A 125 -3.95 -8.70 3.37
N PHE A 126 -4.64 -8.14 4.36
CA PHE A 126 -6.11 -8.08 4.36
C PHE A 126 -6.67 -6.89 3.57
N TYR A 127 -5.82 -5.94 3.21
CA TYR A 127 -6.16 -4.78 2.39
C TYR A 127 -5.88 -5.06 0.92
N SER A 128 -6.43 -4.24 0.03
CA SER A 128 -6.22 -4.32 -1.41
C SER A 128 -6.28 -2.92 -2.02
N THR A 129 -5.58 -2.67 -3.13
CA THR A 129 -5.79 -1.43 -3.91
C THR A 129 -7.25 -1.30 -4.33
N ASP A 130 -7.82 -2.40 -4.80
CA ASP A 130 -9.25 -2.52 -5.10
C ASP A 130 -9.69 -3.97 -4.84
N ARG A 131 -10.65 -4.17 -3.93
CA ARG A 131 -11.08 -5.51 -3.51
C ARG A 131 -11.77 -6.31 -4.62
N ALA A 132 -12.33 -5.64 -5.62
CA ALA A 132 -13.02 -6.28 -6.74
C ALA A 132 -12.08 -6.57 -7.92
N ALA A 133 -11.03 -5.75 -8.09
CA ALA A 133 -10.14 -5.83 -9.24
C ALA A 133 -8.78 -6.49 -8.97
N CYS A 134 -8.33 -6.53 -7.71
CA CYS A 134 -6.98 -6.96 -7.34
C CYS A 134 -6.96 -8.24 -6.51
N ASN A 135 -5.91 -9.03 -6.70
CA ASN A 135 -5.63 -10.24 -5.91
C ASN A 135 -4.15 -10.27 -5.50
N TRP A 136 -3.89 -10.73 -4.28
CA TRP A 136 -2.52 -10.93 -3.79
C TRP A 136 -1.89 -12.18 -4.39
N VAL A 137 -0.62 -12.05 -4.76
CA VAL A 137 0.23 -13.11 -5.29
C VAL A 137 1.59 -13.05 -4.61
N TRP A 138 2.02 -14.15 -4.02
CA TRP A 138 3.36 -14.25 -3.45
C TRP A 138 4.38 -14.33 -4.59
N ARG A 139 5.32 -13.41 -4.62
CA ARG A 139 6.41 -13.37 -5.59
C ARG A 139 7.71 -13.68 -4.89
N GLN A 140 8.47 -14.58 -5.51
CA GLN A 140 9.78 -14.99 -5.01
C GLN A 140 10.85 -14.55 -6.01
N GLY A 141 11.85 -13.85 -5.50
CA GLY A 141 13.07 -13.50 -6.21
C GLY A 141 14.20 -14.48 -5.90
N SER A 142 15.43 -14.05 -6.17
CA SER A 142 16.66 -14.81 -5.86
C SER A 142 16.77 -15.09 -4.36
N ASP A 143 16.75 -14.04 -3.54
CA ASP A 143 17.07 -14.08 -2.11
C ASP A 143 16.01 -13.42 -1.21
N LEU A 144 14.91 -12.97 -1.81
CA LEU A 144 13.77 -12.43 -1.07
C LEU A 144 12.43 -12.85 -1.69
N GLY A 145 11.36 -12.74 -0.91
CA GLY A 145 9.98 -12.84 -1.40
C GLY A 145 9.10 -11.78 -0.76
N LEU A 146 8.01 -11.43 -1.44
CA LEU A 146 7.01 -10.46 -1.00
C LEU A 146 5.64 -10.72 -1.63
N TRP A 147 4.59 -10.22 -0.98
CA TRP A 147 3.26 -10.13 -1.55
C TRP A 147 3.18 -8.97 -2.53
N THR A 148 2.61 -9.26 -3.69
CA THR A 148 2.33 -8.27 -4.74
C THR A 148 0.89 -8.40 -5.22
N GLU A 149 0.28 -7.33 -5.65
CA GLU A 149 -1.04 -7.40 -6.27
C GLU A 149 -0.93 -7.67 -7.77
N THR A 150 -1.90 -8.41 -8.28
CA THR A 150 -2.25 -8.44 -9.70
C THR A 150 -3.65 -7.87 -9.83
N CYS A 151 -3.78 -6.77 -10.57
CA CYS A 151 -5.01 -5.99 -10.67
C CYS A 151 -5.51 -5.92 -12.12
N LYS A 152 -6.81 -6.10 -12.33
CA LYS A 152 -7.44 -5.90 -13.64
C LYS A 152 -8.27 -4.62 -13.62
N PHE A 153 -7.71 -3.56 -14.18
CA PHE A 153 -8.39 -2.28 -14.34
C PHE A 153 -8.79 -2.03 -15.81
N ASP A 154 -9.55 -0.97 -16.06
CA ASP A 154 -9.91 -0.53 -17.41
C ASP A 154 -8.66 -0.14 -18.25
N THR A 155 -7.56 0.21 -17.58
CA THR A 155 -6.28 0.56 -18.18
C THR A 155 -5.40 -0.65 -18.53
N GLY A 156 -5.79 -1.86 -18.11
CA GLY A 156 -5.05 -3.09 -18.43
C GLY A 156 -4.89 -4.05 -17.24
N LEU A 157 -4.09 -5.09 -17.44
CA LEU A 157 -3.65 -6.00 -16.39
C LEU A 157 -2.36 -5.46 -15.79
N TRP A 158 -2.45 -5.03 -14.54
CA TRP A 158 -1.30 -4.56 -13.77
C TRP A 158 -0.75 -5.71 -12.94
N GLY A 159 0.56 -5.90 -12.94
CA GLY A 159 1.17 -6.94 -12.12
C GLY A 159 2.66 -6.76 -11.93
N VAL A 160 3.15 -7.30 -10.82
CA VAL A 160 4.57 -7.28 -10.47
C VAL A 160 5.20 -8.63 -10.77
N THR A 161 6.35 -8.58 -11.43
CA THR A 161 7.17 -9.75 -11.78
C THR A 161 8.60 -9.55 -11.33
N TYR A 162 9.29 -10.65 -11.07
CA TYR A 162 10.72 -10.62 -10.72
C TYR A 162 11.57 -10.71 -11.99
N ASN A 163 12.58 -9.84 -12.09
CA ASN A 163 13.60 -9.82 -13.12
C ASN A 163 14.92 -10.30 -12.50
N GLU A 164 15.31 -11.53 -12.86
CA GLU A 164 16.54 -12.17 -12.41
C GLU A 164 17.81 -11.43 -12.84
N ARG A 165 17.82 -10.82 -14.03
CA ARG A 165 19.02 -10.20 -14.59
C ARG A 165 19.47 -9.00 -13.76
N ASP A 166 18.51 -8.20 -13.32
CA ASP A 166 18.74 -6.93 -12.65
C ASP A 166 18.41 -7.01 -11.14
N ASN A 167 18.09 -8.21 -10.63
CA ASN A 167 17.74 -8.51 -9.25
C ASN A 167 16.67 -7.57 -8.67
N LEU A 168 15.57 -7.41 -9.40
CA LEU A 168 14.51 -6.45 -9.08
C LEU A 168 13.11 -7.00 -9.33
N PHE A 169 12.13 -6.42 -8.66
CA PHE A 169 10.71 -6.56 -8.95
C PHE A 169 10.26 -5.35 -9.75
N ALA A 170 9.57 -5.62 -10.85
CA ALA A 170 9.04 -4.60 -11.74
C ALA A 170 7.52 -4.73 -11.90
N LEU A 171 6.84 -3.61 -11.77
CA LEU A 171 5.45 -3.43 -12.15
C LEU A 171 5.37 -3.30 -13.68
N ARG A 172 4.36 -3.93 -14.27
CA ARG A 172 4.00 -3.79 -15.68
C ARG A 172 2.49 -3.62 -15.81
N VAL A 173 2.10 -2.87 -16.85
CA VAL A 173 0.73 -2.80 -17.34
C VAL A 173 0.70 -3.48 -18.70
N ASP A 174 -0.03 -4.60 -18.79
CA ASP A 174 -0.01 -5.51 -19.93
C ASP A 174 1.44 -5.84 -20.35
N ASP A 175 1.78 -5.61 -21.63
CA ASP A 175 3.11 -5.81 -22.21
C ASP A 175 3.97 -4.53 -22.25
N GLY A 176 3.61 -3.53 -21.44
CA GLY A 176 4.30 -2.25 -21.37
C GLY A 176 5.71 -2.30 -20.78
N GLU A 177 6.36 -1.13 -20.78
CA GLU A 177 7.69 -0.95 -20.20
C GLU A 177 7.66 -1.22 -18.67
N PRO A 178 8.59 -2.04 -18.15
CA PRO A 178 8.64 -2.36 -16.74
C PRO A 178 9.09 -1.16 -15.91
N TYR A 179 8.42 -0.94 -14.79
CA TYR A 179 8.77 0.06 -13.80
C TYR A 179 9.31 -0.63 -12.54
N THR A 180 10.54 -0.30 -12.12
CA THR A 180 11.13 -0.86 -10.91
C THR A 180 10.35 -0.41 -9.68
N VAL A 181 9.83 -1.37 -8.91
CA VAL A 181 9.14 -1.13 -7.63
C VAL A 181 9.96 -1.55 -6.42
N LEU A 182 10.83 -2.54 -6.59
CA LEU A 182 11.76 -2.98 -5.56
C LEU A 182 13.04 -3.49 -6.20
N GLN A 183 14.21 -3.05 -5.76
CA GLN A 183 15.50 -3.55 -6.24
C GLN A 183 16.42 -3.87 -5.07
N GLU A 184 17.06 -5.03 -5.10
CA GLU A 184 18.02 -5.43 -4.07
C GLU A 184 19.46 -5.11 -4.48
N PHE A 185 20.18 -4.50 -3.55
CA PHE A 185 21.61 -4.23 -3.62
C PHE A 185 22.34 -4.98 -2.51
N ARG A 186 23.55 -5.45 -2.84
CA ARG A 186 24.45 -6.12 -1.89
C ARG A 186 25.68 -5.27 -1.71
N GLU A 187 25.78 -4.67 -0.53
CA GLU A 187 26.83 -3.70 -0.26
C GLU A 187 27.30 -3.85 1.19
N PRO A 188 28.43 -4.53 1.45
CA PRO A 188 28.92 -4.78 2.80
C PRO A 188 29.16 -3.51 3.63
N GLY A 189 29.42 -2.37 2.98
CA GLY A 189 29.58 -1.08 3.63
C GLY A 189 28.26 -0.35 3.93
N GLY A 190 27.11 -0.96 3.65
CA GLY A 190 25.79 -0.38 3.89
C GLY A 190 25.47 0.82 2.98
N PRO A 191 24.46 1.64 3.33
CA PRO A 191 24.01 2.76 2.52
C PRO A 191 25.12 3.76 2.10
N PRO A 192 26.11 4.11 2.96
CA PRO A 192 27.18 5.01 2.53
C PRO A 192 28.05 4.44 1.42
N ALA A 193 28.40 3.15 1.46
CA ALA A 193 29.15 2.51 0.38
C ALA A 193 28.29 2.35 -0.89
N LEU A 194 26.98 2.14 -0.73
CA LEU A 194 26.06 2.01 -1.86
C LEU A 194 26.04 3.31 -2.67
N LEU A 195 26.13 4.47 -2.01
CA LEU A 195 26.17 5.76 -2.69
C LEU A 195 27.29 5.83 -3.74
N ASP A 196 28.49 5.35 -3.41
CA ASP A 196 29.62 5.34 -4.34
C ASP A 196 29.34 4.41 -5.54
N THR A 197 28.75 3.24 -5.29
CA THR A 197 28.30 2.31 -6.33
C THR A 197 27.26 2.97 -7.26
N LEU A 198 26.27 3.68 -6.69
CA LEU A 198 25.22 4.35 -7.46
C LEU A 198 25.77 5.51 -8.31
N LYS A 199 26.76 6.24 -7.80
CA LYS A 199 27.48 7.29 -8.55
C LYS A 199 28.23 6.71 -9.75
N GLN A 200 28.95 5.62 -9.56
CA GLN A 200 29.66 4.93 -10.64
C GLN A 200 28.71 4.38 -11.72
N GLN A 201 27.50 3.97 -11.33
CA GLN A 201 26.46 3.52 -12.26
C GLN A 201 25.70 4.66 -12.95
N GLY A 202 25.97 5.93 -12.59
CA GLY A 202 25.24 7.09 -13.09
C GLY A 202 23.78 7.16 -12.63
N LEU A 203 23.43 6.41 -11.58
CA LEU A 203 22.09 6.43 -10.97
C LEU A 203 21.93 7.59 -9.99
N VAL A 204 23.05 8.04 -9.43
CA VAL A 204 23.20 9.22 -8.60
C VAL A 204 24.28 10.12 -9.20
N LEU A 205 24.10 11.44 -9.10
CA LEU A 205 25.10 12.41 -9.55
C LEU A 205 26.39 12.27 -8.73
N ASP A 206 27.54 12.22 -9.40
CA ASP A 206 28.85 12.23 -8.75
C ASP A 206 29.22 13.65 -8.27
N ASP A 207 28.52 14.10 -7.23
CA ASP A 207 28.69 15.40 -6.60
C ASP A 207 28.79 15.22 -5.06
N PRO A 208 29.69 15.95 -4.37
CA PRO A 208 29.81 15.90 -2.91
C PRO A 208 28.57 16.43 -2.17
N GLN A 209 27.69 17.19 -2.84
CA GLN A 209 26.44 17.69 -2.26
C GLN A 209 25.33 16.62 -2.24
N CYS A 210 25.52 15.48 -2.91
CA CYS A 210 24.60 14.35 -2.87
C CYS A 210 25.01 13.34 -1.81
N GLN A 211 24.19 13.22 -0.77
CA GLN A 211 24.50 12.42 0.42
C GLN A 211 23.41 11.39 0.71
N MET A 212 23.82 10.19 1.11
CA MET A 212 22.90 9.17 1.62
C MET A 212 22.62 9.48 3.09
N ALA A 213 21.36 9.78 3.41
CA ALA A 213 20.92 10.17 4.75
C ALA A 213 19.76 9.30 5.21
N GLN A 214 19.72 8.99 6.51
CA GLN A 214 18.58 8.31 7.13
C GLN A 214 17.38 9.27 7.21
N VAL A 215 16.20 8.77 6.91
CA VAL A 215 14.93 9.52 6.92
C VAL A 215 13.88 8.79 7.75
N ASN A 216 12.92 9.54 8.29
CA ASN A 216 11.90 9.01 9.22
C ASN A 216 10.47 9.16 8.72
N ASP A 217 10.28 9.80 7.57
CA ASP A 217 8.99 10.10 6.94
C ASP A 217 8.59 9.07 5.87
N GLN A 218 9.45 8.08 5.61
CA GLN A 218 9.20 7.02 4.64
C GLN A 218 8.53 5.81 5.30
N PRO A 219 7.66 5.08 4.57
CA PRO A 219 6.89 3.96 5.11
C PRO A 219 7.70 2.65 5.20
N ALA A 220 8.89 2.71 5.81
CA ALA A 220 9.68 1.51 6.08
C ALA A 220 8.98 0.63 7.15
N PRO A 221 8.90 -0.69 6.96
CA PRO A 221 8.32 -1.59 7.96
C PRO A 221 9.11 -1.61 9.27
N ALA A 222 8.50 -2.09 10.35
CA ALA A 222 9.19 -2.28 11.63
C ALA A 222 10.44 -3.16 11.49
N GLY A 223 11.55 -2.76 12.12
CA GLY A 223 12.84 -3.43 12.01
C GLY A 223 13.63 -3.07 10.74
N TRP A 224 13.22 -2.01 10.05
CA TRP A 224 13.93 -1.42 8.92
C TRP A 224 14.21 0.05 9.18
N THR A 225 15.34 0.53 8.65
CA THR A 225 15.68 1.95 8.58
C THR A 225 15.52 2.45 7.16
N ALA A 226 14.89 3.62 6.98
CA ALA A 226 14.75 4.26 5.67
C ALA A 226 15.88 5.26 5.41
N TRP A 227 16.28 5.36 4.15
CA TRP A 227 17.38 6.20 3.69
C TRP A 227 17.02 6.82 2.34
N GLN A 228 17.55 8.01 2.05
CA GLN A 228 17.42 8.68 0.76
C GLN A 228 18.73 9.34 0.37
N VAL A 229 18.94 9.51 -0.94
CA VAL A 229 20.01 10.36 -1.45
C VAL A 229 19.48 11.77 -1.58
N VAL A 230 19.88 12.65 -0.67
CA VAL A 230 19.37 14.02 -0.54
C VAL A 230 20.41 15.04 -1.02
N PRO A 231 19.98 16.15 -1.64
CA PRO A 231 20.88 17.27 -1.90
C PRO A 231 21.20 18.01 -0.60
N THR A 232 22.36 18.66 -0.56
CA THR A 232 22.83 19.47 0.58
C THR A 232 23.39 20.82 0.13
N GLY A 233 23.57 21.75 1.07
CA GLY A 233 24.15 23.07 0.81
C GLY A 233 23.39 23.83 -0.27
N ARG A 234 24.13 24.50 -1.17
CA ARG A 234 23.54 25.33 -2.24
C ARG A 234 22.62 24.55 -3.19
N MET A 235 22.92 23.28 -3.47
CA MET A 235 22.07 22.45 -4.33
C MET A 235 20.69 22.26 -3.70
N LYS A 236 20.63 22.07 -2.39
CA LYS A 236 19.37 22.00 -1.65
C LYS A 236 18.63 23.32 -1.67
N GLU A 237 19.32 24.44 -1.42
CA GLU A 237 18.70 25.77 -1.42
C GLU A 237 18.09 26.12 -2.79
N ASP A 238 18.80 25.77 -3.87
CA ASP A 238 18.32 26.00 -5.24
C ASP A 238 17.12 25.09 -5.57
N PHE A 239 17.19 23.81 -5.18
CA PHE A 239 16.09 22.86 -5.35
C PHE A 239 14.84 23.27 -4.56
N ASP A 240 14.98 23.59 -3.27
CA ASP A 240 13.86 23.98 -2.40
C ASP A 240 13.15 25.25 -2.92
N ARG A 241 13.90 26.17 -3.56
CA ARG A 241 13.33 27.35 -4.21
C ARG A 241 12.55 26.99 -5.46
N GLN A 242 13.11 26.12 -6.31
CA GLN A 242 12.45 25.69 -7.55
C GLN A 242 11.16 24.91 -7.30
N VAL A 243 11.12 24.09 -6.24
CA VAL A 243 9.91 23.34 -5.80
C VAL A 243 8.72 24.26 -5.52
N GLN A 244 8.94 25.55 -5.20
CA GLN A 244 7.84 26.51 -4.99
C GLN A 244 7.20 26.98 -6.30
N GLU A 245 7.87 26.79 -7.43
CA GLU A 245 7.46 27.27 -8.76
C GLU A 245 7.00 26.13 -9.66
N GLU A 246 7.68 24.99 -9.61
CA GLU A 246 7.40 23.81 -10.44
C GLU A 246 7.81 22.51 -9.73
N ILE A 247 7.58 21.37 -10.38
CA ILE A 247 8.09 20.06 -9.94
C ILE A 247 9.42 19.81 -10.66
N PRO A 248 10.57 20.05 -10.01
CA PRO A 248 11.88 19.82 -10.61
C PRO A 248 12.26 18.34 -10.68
N ASP A 249 13.14 18.01 -11.62
CA ASP A 249 13.84 16.72 -11.63
C ASP A 249 14.67 16.53 -10.34
N PRO A 250 14.89 15.27 -9.91
CA PRO A 250 15.72 14.97 -8.74
C PRO A 250 17.15 15.53 -8.90
N PRO A 251 17.63 16.40 -7.98
CA PRO A 251 18.89 17.12 -8.17
C PRO A 251 20.11 16.22 -8.02
N CYS A 252 19.94 15.06 -7.36
CA CYS A 252 20.98 14.05 -7.16
C CYS A 252 20.88 12.88 -8.14
N GLY A 253 20.14 13.01 -9.24
CA GLY A 253 19.98 11.95 -10.23
C GLY A 253 18.80 11.03 -9.94
N ARG A 254 18.59 10.03 -10.80
CA ARG A 254 17.32 9.26 -10.89
C ARG A 254 16.89 8.55 -9.60
N LEU A 255 17.83 8.14 -8.75
CA LEU A 255 17.52 7.53 -7.44
C LEU A 255 17.68 8.50 -6.27
N GLY A 256 17.84 9.80 -6.56
CA GLY A 256 17.83 10.88 -5.60
C GLY A 256 16.42 11.23 -5.13
N TYR A 257 16.36 12.03 -4.06
CA TYR A 257 15.12 12.60 -3.55
C TYR A 257 14.40 13.39 -4.64
N ALA A 258 13.11 13.10 -4.82
CA ALA A 258 12.17 13.86 -5.64
C ALA A 258 10.98 14.27 -4.78
N VAL A 259 10.39 15.44 -5.06
CA VAL A 259 9.20 15.91 -4.34
C VAL A 259 7.91 15.19 -4.77
N ASP A 260 7.95 14.58 -5.95
CA ASP A 260 6.81 13.97 -6.63
C ASP A 260 6.98 12.44 -6.75
N SER A 261 7.93 11.84 -6.05
CA SER A 261 8.10 10.39 -6.05
C SER A 261 8.37 9.86 -4.65
N VAL A 262 7.88 8.65 -4.38
CA VAL A 262 8.11 7.94 -3.13
C VAL A 262 9.19 6.88 -3.37
N GLY A 263 10.40 7.35 -3.67
CA GLY A 263 11.60 6.53 -3.81
C GLY A 263 12.47 6.62 -2.55
N PHE A 264 12.81 5.48 -1.96
CA PHE A 264 13.71 5.42 -0.81
C PHE A 264 14.42 4.08 -0.71
N PHE A 265 15.55 4.07 -0.02
CA PHE A 265 16.28 2.86 0.34
C PHE A 265 15.83 2.41 1.72
N MET A 266 15.82 1.10 1.96
CA MET A 266 15.56 0.54 3.27
C MET A 266 16.54 -0.58 3.57
N VAL A 267 16.96 -0.61 4.83
CA VAL A 267 17.93 -1.59 5.35
C VAL A 267 17.34 -2.27 6.56
N LYS A 268 17.37 -3.60 6.58
CA LYS A 268 16.91 -4.39 7.72
C LYS A 268 17.98 -4.39 8.81
N ASP A 269 17.58 -4.15 10.05
CA ASP A 269 18.52 -3.99 11.18
C ASP A 269 19.45 -5.20 11.37
N GLY A 270 18.98 -6.41 11.03
CA GLY A 270 19.76 -7.66 11.13
C GLY A 270 20.53 -8.05 9.87
N ALA A 271 20.45 -7.28 8.77
CA ALA A 271 21.10 -7.58 7.50
C ALA A 271 21.59 -6.28 6.82
N PRO A 272 22.57 -5.57 7.41
CA PRO A 272 22.99 -4.25 6.94
C PRO A 272 23.65 -4.25 5.56
N ASP A 273 24.07 -5.43 5.07
CA ASP A 273 24.63 -5.62 3.73
C ASP A 273 23.56 -5.87 2.65
N ARG A 274 22.28 -5.91 3.03
CA ARG A 274 21.12 -6.06 2.13
C ARG A 274 20.32 -4.77 2.12
N ILE A 275 20.44 -4.02 1.05
CA ILE A 275 19.78 -2.73 0.88
C ILE A 275 18.72 -2.89 -0.20
N LEU A 276 17.49 -2.47 0.09
CA LEU A 276 16.41 -2.50 -0.87
C LEU A 276 16.07 -1.07 -1.28
N TYR A 277 16.06 -0.78 -2.57
CA TYR A 277 15.43 0.43 -3.09
C TYR A 277 13.95 0.14 -3.34
N ALA A 278 13.06 0.81 -2.63
CA ALA A 278 11.62 0.76 -2.83
C ALA A 278 11.17 2.01 -3.58
N ASN A 279 10.31 1.82 -4.56
CA ASN A 279 9.74 2.92 -5.33
C ASN A 279 8.23 2.74 -5.38
N LEU A 280 7.53 3.46 -4.50
CA LEU A 280 6.10 3.29 -4.28
C LEU A 280 5.24 4.08 -5.27
N GLY A 281 5.85 4.93 -6.11
CA GLY A 281 5.12 5.86 -6.98
C GLY A 281 4.22 6.83 -6.21
N GLN A 282 3.48 7.69 -6.93
CA GLN A 282 2.45 8.54 -6.31
C GLN A 282 1.14 7.79 -6.08
N ASP A 283 0.75 6.93 -7.01
CA ASP A 283 -0.53 6.21 -6.98
C ASP A 283 -0.49 4.94 -6.11
N GLY A 284 0.64 4.73 -5.41
CA GLY A 284 0.91 3.55 -4.61
C GLY A 284 1.32 2.34 -5.43
N THR A 285 2.20 1.52 -4.88
CA THR A 285 2.64 0.27 -5.52
C THR A 285 1.76 -0.90 -5.20
N MET A 286 1.74 -1.85 -6.13
CA MET A 286 1.15 -3.19 -6.00
C MET A 286 2.08 -4.14 -5.24
N ILE A 287 2.78 -3.66 -4.21
CA ILE A 287 3.63 -4.49 -3.35
C ILE A 287 3.32 -4.19 -1.89
N ASP A 288 3.49 -5.18 -1.03
CA ASP A 288 3.45 -4.98 0.42
C ASP A 288 4.87 -5.05 1.01
N LEU A 289 5.38 -3.92 1.51
CA LEU A 289 6.72 -3.87 2.11
C LEU A 289 6.81 -4.69 3.41
N ALA A 290 5.74 -4.77 4.20
CA ALA A 290 5.74 -5.50 5.46
C ALA A 290 5.88 -7.03 5.27
N SER A 291 5.44 -7.52 4.11
CA SER A 291 5.53 -8.93 3.73
C SER A 291 6.94 -9.40 3.35
N ILE A 292 7.91 -8.49 3.17
CA ILE A 292 9.23 -8.85 2.67
C ILE A 292 9.91 -9.85 3.60
N ARG A 293 10.37 -10.97 3.04
CA ARG A 293 11.16 -11.99 3.72
C ARG A 293 12.42 -12.28 2.92
N PHE A 294 13.57 -12.24 3.59
CA PHE A 294 14.81 -12.79 3.04
C PHE A 294 14.80 -14.32 3.18
N LYS A 295 15.43 -15.00 2.24
CA LYS A 295 15.70 -16.44 2.32
C LYS A 295 16.82 -16.76 3.30
#